data_AF-A0A959DI62-F1
#
_entry.id   AF-A0A959DI62-F1
#
_cell.length_a   1.000
_cell.length_b   1.000
_cell.length_c   1.000
_cell.angle_alpha   90.00
_cell.angle_beta   90.00
_cell.angle_gamma   90.00
#
_symmetry.space_group_name_H-M   'P 1'
#
loop_
_entity.id
_entity.type
_entity.pdbx_description
1 polymer ?
#
loop_
_entity_poly.entity_id
_entity_poly.type
_entity_poly.pdbx_seq_one_letter_code
_entity_poly.pdbx_strand_id
1 'polypeptide(L)'
;NDPSIIEYWIMGHKAGALLALGDRVEAAYLFSRIFENCPSKRESAYRSFSIKTDEEWKACLLRCQNDQERATLYAIRATDPKSKLLVEMRNIYGLAPTSPYLNLLLIQEMKRLEKNLLGVSFNDKRRRNENYYGIPSKEAGMRVVELQRFVSQALNEGLIEEVALWRLIEGYLCFLAGNYYDARNAFQQARQVIAKGSFLEEQLNVFELAMQISAYQKISDEMEDELASIRQFNKLYEKYEDFTDFTDDKMYQLYKQNGFEGKAFLFQHNIRELRPNPQPKILDELIAVCLKPDRTKLESQLVAQGDSTFLNLLLDMRATEQMNNYQFEAALETLKKMPRVEWDNFGLFYPFMDRLNDCVNCTTWPDNVSPLNKGELLERLLQLEYEARAGATDAAWSYYQIGLALYNMSYFSYSWKAMDYYRSSVSLNPAYLKDGDNVIPNPRFPFGNREHFDCSQARYYFERARLATDSLNFAAKATFMAAKCERNEYYVNRWQEGTPQTFDNFNLLLQSYSETPVFQKFIAECRYFRAYALRE
;
A
#
# COMPACT_ATOMS: atom_id res chain seq x y z
N ASN A 1 6.48 17.17 61.26
CA ASN A 1 5.63 16.02 60.88
C ASN A 1 5.45 16.06 59.38
N ASP A 2 5.99 15.09 58.66
CA ASP A 2 5.67 14.96 57.24
C ASP A 2 4.19 14.62 57.08
N PRO A 3 3.45 15.32 56.21
CA PRO A 3 2.02 15.10 56.04
C PRO A 3 1.75 13.68 55.54
N SER A 4 0.81 13.00 56.20
CA SER A 4 0.44 11.63 55.82
C SER A 4 -0.31 11.60 54.49
N ILE A 5 -0.11 10.56 53.67
CA ILE A 5 -0.88 10.37 52.42
C ILE A 5 -2.40 10.32 52.66
N ILE A 6 -2.82 9.91 53.87
CA ILE A 6 -4.21 9.88 54.32
C ILE A 6 -4.81 11.29 54.34
N GLU A 7 -4.03 12.33 54.64
CA GLU A 7 -4.50 13.72 54.66
C GLU A 7 -4.99 14.15 53.27
N TYR A 8 -4.27 13.77 52.20
CA TYR A 8 -4.70 14.02 50.83
C TYR A 8 -5.95 13.21 50.43
N TRP A 9 -6.15 12.03 51.01
CA TRP A 9 -7.37 11.25 50.76
C TRP A 9 -8.59 11.90 51.43
N ILE A 10 -8.44 12.36 52.67
CA ILE A 10 -9.48 13.13 53.38
C ILE A 10 -9.77 14.43 52.61
N MET A 11 -8.73 15.12 52.14
CA MET A 11 -8.85 16.31 51.30
C MET A 11 -9.67 16.01 50.03
N GLY A 12 -9.48 14.85 49.40
CA GLY A 12 -10.24 14.41 48.24
C GLY A 12 -11.74 14.25 48.53
N HIS A 13 -12.09 13.66 49.68
CA HIS A 13 -13.49 13.57 50.11
C HIS A 13 -14.11 14.95 50.36
N LYS A 14 -13.36 15.85 51.02
CA LYS A 14 -13.80 17.24 51.22
C LYS A 14 -14.02 17.95 49.88
N ALA A 15 -13.07 17.85 48.95
CA ALA A 15 -13.16 18.45 47.63
C ALA A 15 -14.36 17.94 46.84
N GLY A 16 -14.63 16.63 46.89
CA GLY A 16 -15.82 16.03 46.27
C GLY A 16 -17.13 16.54 46.88
N ALA A 17 -17.20 16.68 48.20
CA ALA A 17 -18.38 17.23 48.88
C ALA A 17 -18.61 18.71 48.51
N LEU A 18 -17.56 19.52 48.48
CA LEU A 18 -17.62 20.92 48.05
C LEU A 18 -18.10 21.06 46.60
N LEU A 19 -17.60 20.19 45.71
CA LEU A 19 -18.04 20.16 44.31
C LEU A 19 -19.54 19.86 44.21
N ALA A 20 -20.04 18.90 45.00
CA ALA A 20 -21.47 18.56 45.06
C ALA A 20 -22.34 19.68 45.62
N LEU A 21 -21.80 20.48 46.55
CA LEU A 21 -22.46 21.68 47.11
C LEU A 21 -22.39 22.91 46.18
N GLY A 22 -21.69 22.81 45.04
CA GLY A 22 -21.56 23.88 44.06
C GLY A 22 -20.35 24.80 44.28
N ASP A 23 -19.55 24.59 45.31
CA ASP A 23 -18.30 25.34 45.54
C ASP A 23 -17.16 24.77 44.68
N ARG A 24 -17.26 25.05 43.37
CA ARG A 24 -16.32 24.55 42.35
C ARG A 24 -14.92 25.10 42.52
N VAL A 25 -14.79 26.36 42.94
CA VAL A 25 -13.49 27.03 43.05
C VAL A 25 -12.67 26.40 44.16
N GLU A 26 -13.25 26.23 45.35
CA GLU A 26 -12.54 25.59 46.46
C GLU A 26 -12.27 24.11 46.15
N ALA A 27 -13.25 23.39 45.57
CA ALA A 27 -13.05 22.01 45.18
C ALA A 27 -11.90 21.84 44.17
N ALA A 28 -11.86 22.66 43.13
CA ALA A 28 -10.81 22.64 42.11
C ALA A 28 -9.42 22.96 42.69
N TYR A 29 -9.34 23.94 43.60
CA TYR A 29 -8.10 24.24 44.31
C TYR A 29 -7.62 23.05 45.14
N LEU A 30 -8.49 22.40 45.93
CA LEU A 30 -8.12 21.22 46.70
C LEU A 30 -7.69 20.04 45.79
N PHE A 31 -8.40 19.80 44.69
CA PHE A 31 -8.00 18.78 43.71
C PHE A 31 -6.64 19.10 43.06
N SER A 32 -6.29 20.37 42.85
CA SER A 32 -4.95 20.72 42.33
C SER A 32 -3.84 20.40 43.33
N ARG A 33 -4.08 20.61 44.63
CA ARG A 33 -3.13 20.21 45.68
C ARG A 33 -2.93 18.70 45.73
N ILE A 34 -4.01 17.92 45.58
CA ILE A 34 -3.95 16.45 45.52
C ILE A 34 -3.21 15.99 44.26
N PHE A 35 -3.46 16.64 43.11
CA PHE A 35 -2.80 16.34 41.85
C PHE A 35 -1.27 16.51 41.95
N GLU A 36 -0.82 17.57 42.61
CA GLU A 36 0.61 17.82 42.82
C GLU A 36 1.22 16.76 43.75
N ASN A 37 0.66 16.63 44.95
CA ASN A 37 1.35 16.02 46.08
C ASN A 37 1.02 14.53 46.31
N CYS A 38 -0.03 13.98 45.67
CA CYS A 38 -0.48 12.61 45.93
C CYS A 38 -0.53 11.77 44.64
N PRO A 39 0.59 11.13 44.23
CA PRO A 39 0.64 10.30 43.03
C PRO A 39 -0.47 9.23 42.95
N SER A 40 -0.81 8.59 44.08
CA SER A 40 -1.85 7.55 44.14
C SER A 40 -3.28 8.05 43.89
N LYS A 41 -3.53 9.36 44.00
CA LYS A 41 -4.84 9.98 43.75
C LYS A 41 -4.81 11.02 42.63
N ARG A 42 -3.67 11.23 41.98
CA ARG A 42 -3.48 12.23 40.93
C ARG A 42 -4.49 12.10 39.80
N GLU A 43 -4.72 10.89 39.30
CA GLU A 43 -5.69 10.64 38.22
C GLU A 43 -7.12 10.99 38.65
N SER A 44 -7.50 10.58 39.87
CA SER A 44 -8.83 10.89 40.42
C SER A 44 -9.03 12.39 40.60
N ALA A 45 -8.01 13.09 41.11
CA ALA A 45 -8.03 14.54 41.26
C ALA A 45 -8.14 15.24 39.91
N TYR A 46 -7.39 14.80 38.90
CA TYR A 46 -7.49 15.31 37.54
C TYR A 46 -8.91 15.15 36.96
N ARG A 47 -9.50 13.96 37.08
CA ARG A 47 -10.87 13.69 36.58
C ARG A 47 -11.94 14.49 37.32
N SER A 48 -11.67 14.86 38.57
CA SER A 48 -12.60 15.61 39.43
C SER A 48 -12.39 17.12 39.37
N PHE A 49 -11.27 17.59 38.78
CA PHE A 49 -10.99 19.00 38.58
C PHE A 49 -12.00 19.61 37.60
N SER A 50 -12.73 20.63 38.04
CA SER A 50 -13.79 21.25 37.24
C SER A 50 -13.86 22.75 37.45
N ILE A 51 -13.33 23.49 36.47
CA ILE A 51 -13.51 24.93 36.28
C ILE A 51 -14.25 25.14 34.96
N LYS A 52 -15.25 26.01 34.93
CA LYS A 52 -16.14 26.25 33.79
C LYS A 52 -16.03 27.64 33.18
N THR A 53 -15.59 28.63 33.94
CA THR A 53 -15.50 30.02 33.48
C THR A 53 -14.16 30.67 33.81
N ASP A 54 -13.85 31.76 33.13
CA ASP A 54 -12.64 32.55 33.39
C ASP A 54 -12.68 33.21 34.78
N GLU A 55 -13.88 33.54 35.29
CA GLU A 55 -14.07 34.06 36.64
C GLU A 55 -13.73 32.99 37.69
N GLU A 56 -14.23 31.76 37.52
CA GLU A 56 -13.88 30.63 38.38
C GLU A 56 -12.38 30.34 38.33
N TRP A 57 -11.76 30.42 37.15
CA TRP A 57 -10.32 30.24 36.96
C TRP A 57 -9.50 31.29 37.73
N LYS A 58 -9.84 32.57 37.56
CA LYS A 58 -9.19 33.69 38.28
C LYS A 58 -9.36 33.54 39.79
N ALA A 59 -10.56 33.19 40.25
CA ALA A 59 -10.83 32.95 41.67
C ALA A 59 -10.00 31.78 42.22
N CYS A 60 -9.84 30.70 41.44
CA CYS A 60 -9.02 29.55 41.83
C CYS A 60 -7.53 29.92 41.92
N LEU A 61 -7.00 30.71 40.97
CA LEU A 61 -5.62 31.19 41.02
C LEU A 61 -5.34 32.05 42.25
N LEU A 62 -6.32 32.85 42.70
CA LEU A 62 -6.20 33.67 43.91
C LEU A 62 -6.15 32.83 45.19
N ARG A 63 -6.58 31.56 45.16
CA ARG A 63 -6.46 30.63 46.29
C ARG A 63 -5.05 30.03 46.43
N CYS A 64 -4.27 30.02 45.35
CA CYS A 64 -2.91 29.50 45.37
C CYS A 64 -1.98 30.35 46.26
N GLN A 65 -1.25 29.67 47.13
CA GLN A 65 -0.37 30.28 48.13
C GLN A 65 0.99 30.68 47.55
N ASN A 66 1.45 30.01 46.50
CA ASN A 66 2.73 30.26 45.86
C ASN A 66 2.66 29.97 44.36
N ASP A 67 3.74 30.33 43.66
CA ASP A 67 3.82 30.21 42.20
C ASP A 67 3.84 28.76 41.72
N GLN A 68 4.34 27.82 42.53
CA GLN A 68 4.29 26.40 42.22
C GLN A 68 2.83 25.89 42.21
N GLU A 69 1.98 26.30 43.15
CA GLU A 69 0.56 25.90 43.12
C GLU A 69 -0.17 26.49 41.91
N ARG A 70 0.17 27.72 41.51
CA ARG A 70 -0.36 28.36 40.29
C ARG A 70 0.10 27.61 39.04
N ALA A 71 1.37 27.24 38.98
CA ALA A 71 1.94 26.42 37.92
C ALA A 71 1.21 25.06 37.81
N THR A 72 0.87 24.43 38.94
CA THR A 72 0.09 23.17 38.93
C THR A 72 -1.28 23.34 38.28
N LEU A 73 -1.99 24.44 38.55
CA LEU A 73 -3.28 24.71 37.89
C LEU A 73 -3.10 24.79 36.37
N TYR A 74 -2.12 25.57 35.90
CA TYR A 74 -1.81 25.66 34.47
C TYR A 74 -1.44 24.31 33.87
N ALA A 75 -0.70 23.47 34.60
CA ALA A 75 -0.35 22.11 34.15
C ALA A 75 -1.59 21.22 33.99
N ILE A 76 -2.54 21.26 34.94
CA ILE A 76 -3.82 20.53 34.84
C ILE A 76 -4.65 21.01 33.64
N ARG A 77 -4.67 22.32 33.36
CA ARG A 77 -5.37 22.85 32.17
C ARG A 77 -4.66 22.45 30.88
N ALA A 78 -3.32 22.40 30.90
CA ALA A 78 -2.52 22.01 29.75
C ALA A 78 -2.77 20.56 29.33
N THR A 79 -3.10 19.64 30.24
CA THR A 79 -3.35 18.23 29.86
C THR A 79 -4.63 18.02 29.06
N ASP A 80 -5.54 19.01 29.00
CA ASP A 80 -6.71 18.93 28.11
C ASP A 80 -6.27 18.85 26.63
N PRO A 81 -6.81 17.92 25.81
CA PRO A 81 -6.47 17.80 24.39
C PRO A 81 -6.70 19.06 23.55
N LYS A 82 -7.62 19.95 23.97
CA LYS A 82 -7.97 21.20 23.29
C LYS A 82 -7.19 22.41 23.81
N SER A 83 -6.33 22.22 24.82
CA SER A 83 -5.53 23.31 25.38
C SER A 83 -4.51 23.85 24.37
N LYS A 84 -4.19 25.14 24.49
CA LYS A 84 -3.04 25.75 23.80
C LYS A 84 -1.79 25.51 24.64
N LEU A 85 -1.18 24.33 24.48
CA LEU A 85 -0.12 23.85 25.37
C LEU A 85 1.01 24.87 25.59
N LEU A 86 1.51 25.49 24.51
CA LEU A 86 2.60 26.48 24.59
C LEU A 86 2.24 27.71 25.44
N VAL A 87 0.97 28.15 25.41
CA VAL A 87 0.51 29.26 26.26
C VAL A 87 0.62 28.86 27.73
N GLU A 88 0.20 27.65 28.08
CA GLU A 88 0.30 27.16 29.45
C GLU A 88 1.73 26.94 29.89
N MET A 89 2.60 26.44 29.00
CA MET A 89 4.02 26.30 29.28
C MET A 89 4.68 27.65 29.58
N ARG A 90 4.34 28.71 28.85
CA ARG A 90 4.84 30.08 29.14
C ARG A 90 4.34 30.58 30.50
N ASN A 91 3.08 30.33 30.85
CA ASN A 91 2.54 30.68 32.16
C ASN A 91 3.28 29.93 33.28
N ILE A 92 3.50 28.63 33.12
CA ILE A 92 4.25 27.81 34.09
C ILE A 92 5.68 28.30 34.21
N TYR A 93 6.36 28.55 33.09
CA TYR A 93 7.75 29.00 33.08
C TYR A 93 7.95 30.33 33.80
N GLY A 94 7.05 31.29 33.58
CA GLY A 94 7.11 32.59 34.26
C GLY A 94 6.85 32.54 35.77
N LEU A 95 6.27 31.45 36.27
CA LEU A 95 5.94 31.24 37.69
C LEU A 95 6.95 30.32 38.38
N ALA A 96 7.28 29.20 37.75
CA ALA A 96 8.12 28.14 38.27
C ALA A 96 8.95 27.52 37.12
N PRO A 97 10.07 28.15 36.72
CA PRO A 97 10.88 27.70 35.58
C PRO A 97 11.54 26.33 35.81
N THR A 98 11.69 25.90 37.06
CA THR A 98 12.18 24.57 37.44
C THR A 98 11.07 23.52 37.57
N SER A 99 9.82 23.87 37.24
CA SER A 99 8.68 22.97 37.40
C SER A 99 8.80 21.71 36.52
N PRO A 100 8.65 20.49 37.07
CA PRO A 100 8.76 19.25 36.30
C PRO A 100 7.65 19.11 35.23
N TYR A 101 6.56 19.88 35.35
CA TYR A 101 5.50 19.91 34.35
C TYR A 101 5.98 20.43 33.00
N LEU A 102 6.96 21.34 32.97
CA LEU A 102 7.47 21.88 31.71
C LEU A 102 8.09 20.79 30.84
N ASN A 103 8.85 19.87 31.44
CA ASN A 103 9.49 18.77 30.74
C ASN A 103 8.44 17.83 30.10
N LEU A 104 7.42 17.47 30.88
CA LEU A 104 6.33 16.63 30.40
C LEU A 104 5.54 17.28 29.25
N LEU A 105 5.18 18.55 29.42
CA LEU A 105 4.43 19.30 28.42
C LEU A 105 5.27 19.55 27.16
N LEU A 106 6.56 19.81 27.30
CA LEU A 106 7.48 19.97 26.16
C LEU A 106 7.54 18.70 25.31
N ILE A 107 7.69 17.52 25.94
CA ILE A 107 7.65 16.23 25.24
C ILE A 107 6.28 16.02 24.58
N GLN A 108 5.19 16.36 25.27
CA GLN A 108 3.85 16.22 24.73
C GLN A 108 3.63 17.09 23.48
N GLU A 109 4.05 18.36 23.51
CA GLU A 109 3.94 19.25 22.36
C GLU A 109 4.83 18.79 21.20
N MET A 110 6.06 18.36 21.50
CA MET A 110 6.98 17.79 20.51
C MET A 110 6.33 16.61 19.79
N LYS A 111 5.72 15.66 20.52
CA LYS A 111 5.02 14.51 19.92
C LYS A 111 3.78 14.92 19.12
N ARG A 112 3.05 15.96 19.56
CA ARG A 112 1.92 16.52 18.79
C ARG A 112 2.43 17.10 17.47
N LEU A 113 3.55 17.82 17.49
CA LEU A 113 4.17 18.39 16.29
C LEU A 113 4.73 17.32 15.36
N GLU A 114 5.41 16.30 15.89
CA GLU A 114 5.90 15.14 15.14
C GLU A 114 4.77 14.49 14.34
N LYS A 115 3.65 14.18 15.00
CA LYS A 115 2.47 13.63 14.33
C LYS A 115 1.92 14.54 13.22
N ASN A 116 2.03 15.86 13.37
CA ASN A 116 1.58 16.80 12.36
C ASN A 116 2.56 16.96 11.20
N LEU A 117 3.86 17.04 11.48
CA LEU A 117 4.88 17.42 10.50
C LEU A 117 5.47 16.20 9.78
N LEU A 118 5.64 15.08 10.49
CA LEU A 118 6.13 13.82 9.91
C LEU A 118 4.99 12.88 9.53
N GLY A 119 3.84 12.95 10.21
CA GLY A 119 2.72 12.03 10.01
C GLY A 119 1.99 12.13 8.67
N VAL A 120 2.43 13.00 7.76
CA VAL A 120 1.97 13.07 6.35
C VAL A 120 2.83 12.18 5.46
N SER A 121 4.14 12.22 5.70
CA SER A 121 5.15 11.52 4.90
C SER A 121 5.41 10.10 5.42
N PHE A 122 5.31 9.89 6.73
CA PHE A 122 5.72 8.69 7.45
C PHE A 122 4.57 8.13 8.30
N ASN A 123 3.54 7.57 7.65
CA ASN A 123 2.30 7.17 8.34
C ASN A 123 1.36 6.31 7.48
N ASP A 124 1.20 5.05 7.88
CA ASP A 124 0.21 4.11 7.34
C ASP A 124 -1.24 4.66 7.40
N LYS A 125 -1.53 5.49 8.40
CA LYS A 125 -2.84 6.10 8.65
C LYS A 125 -2.96 7.52 8.09
N ARG A 126 -2.05 8.00 7.23
CA ARG A 126 -2.09 9.38 6.68
C ARG A 126 -3.48 9.77 6.14
N ARG A 127 -4.13 8.92 5.34
CA ARG A 127 -5.47 9.17 4.79
C ARG A 127 -6.54 9.30 5.88
N ARG A 128 -6.48 8.44 6.91
CA ARG A 128 -7.39 8.51 8.05
C ARG A 128 -7.14 9.77 8.88
N ASN A 129 -5.88 10.13 9.06
CA ASN A 129 -5.45 11.31 9.80
C ASN A 129 -5.90 12.61 9.13
N GLU A 130 -5.81 12.68 7.81
CA GLU A 130 -6.33 13.78 7.02
C GLU A 130 -7.87 13.85 7.12
N ASN A 131 -8.55 12.74 6.81
CA ASN A 131 -10.01 12.72 6.67
C ASN A 131 -10.78 12.91 8.00
N TYR A 132 -10.25 12.37 9.11
CA TYR A 132 -10.99 12.33 10.38
C TYR A 132 -10.40 13.21 11.48
N TYR A 133 -9.12 13.57 11.38
CA TYR A 133 -8.40 14.25 12.47
C TYR A 133 -7.80 15.60 12.04
N GLY A 134 -7.91 15.99 10.76
CA GLY A 134 -7.38 17.26 10.26
C GLY A 134 -5.87 17.40 10.43
N ILE A 135 -5.14 16.29 10.29
CA ILE A 135 -3.68 16.22 10.38
C ILE A 135 -3.13 16.08 8.94
N PRO A 136 -2.21 16.95 8.49
CA PRO A 136 -1.52 17.98 9.26
C PRO A 136 -2.42 19.18 9.54
N SER A 137 -2.29 19.76 10.74
CA SER A 137 -2.90 21.05 11.04
C SER A 137 -2.23 22.15 10.23
N LYS A 138 -3.03 23.06 9.67
CA LYS A 138 -2.55 24.26 8.95
C LYS A 138 -1.61 25.14 9.79
N GLU A 139 -1.75 25.08 11.12
CA GLU A 139 -0.96 25.88 12.06
C GLU A 139 0.33 25.17 12.52
N ALA A 140 0.57 23.92 12.12
CA ALA A 140 1.70 23.13 12.62
C ALA A 140 3.06 23.81 12.36
N GLY A 141 3.24 24.43 11.19
CA GLY A 141 4.44 25.17 10.85
C GLY A 141 4.68 26.39 11.74
N MET A 142 3.62 27.14 12.09
CA MET A 142 3.75 28.26 13.04
C MET A 142 4.06 27.75 14.45
N ARG A 143 3.38 26.68 14.88
CA ARG A 143 3.56 26.11 16.23
C ARG A 143 4.97 25.58 16.47
N VAL A 144 5.60 24.91 15.50
CA VAL A 144 6.99 24.47 15.67
C VAL A 144 7.93 25.65 15.83
N VAL A 145 7.75 26.72 15.06
CA VAL A 145 8.55 27.95 15.17
C VAL A 145 8.35 28.63 16.53
N GLU A 146 7.11 28.74 17.01
CA GLU A 146 6.83 29.35 18.32
C GLU A 146 7.40 28.53 19.48
N LEU A 147 7.36 27.21 19.39
CA LEU A 147 7.95 26.32 20.39
C LEU A 147 9.47 26.40 20.36
N GLN A 148 10.10 26.42 19.18
CA GLN A 148 11.55 26.62 19.04
C GLN A 148 11.99 27.91 19.74
N ARG A 149 11.30 29.04 19.50
CA ARG A 149 11.63 30.31 20.16
C ARG A 149 11.55 30.20 21.68
N PHE A 150 10.52 29.53 22.21
CA PHE A 150 10.36 29.34 23.64
C PHE A 150 11.45 28.45 24.24
N VAL A 151 11.80 27.34 23.56
CA VAL A 151 12.88 26.44 23.99
C VAL A 151 14.22 27.17 24.00
N SER A 152 14.56 27.90 22.93
CA SER A 152 15.80 28.68 22.88
C SER A 152 15.82 29.80 23.93
N GLN A 153 14.69 30.47 24.19
CA GLN A 153 14.57 31.43 25.28
C GLN A 153 14.91 30.78 26.62
N ALA A 154 14.26 29.67 26.97
CA ALA A 154 14.44 29.00 28.25
C ALA A 154 15.88 28.48 28.45
N LEU A 155 16.51 27.98 27.38
CA LEU A 155 17.91 27.55 27.37
C LEU A 155 18.89 28.71 27.56
N ASN A 156 18.60 29.88 26.96
CA ASN A 156 19.45 31.06 27.08
C ASN A 156 19.35 31.73 28.46
N GLU A 157 18.16 31.74 29.05
CA GLU A 157 17.94 32.27 30.41
C GLU A 157 18.57 31.37 31.49
N GLY A 158 18.71 30.06 31.22
CA GLY A 158 19.42 29.14 32.09
C GLY A 158 18.72 28.83 33.42
N LEU A 159 17.40 29.10 33.51
CA LEU A 159 16.59 28.90 34.72
C LEU A 159 16.02 27.48 34.86
N ILE A 160 16.13 26.65 33.82
CA ILE A 160 15.61 25.28 33.79
C ILE A 160 16.61 24.29 34.41
N GLU A 161 16.10 23.20 35.00
CA GLU A 161 16.95 22.14 35.58
C GLU A 161 17.43 21.13 34.53
N GLU A 162 16.51 20.60 33.72
CA GLU A 162 16.78 19.49 32.79
C GLU A 162 17.35 19.96 31.43
N VAL A 163 18.47 20.68 31.46
CA VAL A 163 19.10 21.29 30.27
C VAL A 163 19.35 20.27 29.16
N ALA A 164 19.77 19.05 29.51
CA ALA A 164 20.07 17.99 28.54
C ALA A 164 18.83 17.59 27.72
N LEU A 165 17.67 17.44 28.37
CA LEU A 165 16.40 17.15 27.70
C LEU A 165 15.99 18.30 26.76
N TRP A 166 16.11 19.54 27.22
CA TRP A 166 15.72 20.70 26.42
C TRP A 166 16.61 20.91 25.20
N ARG A 167 17.93 20.69 25.31
CA ARG A 167 18.85 20.71 24.17
C ARG A 167 18.57 19.60 23.17
N LEU A 168 18.22 18.41 23.65
CA LEU A 168 17.80 17.31 22.77
C LEU A 168 16.54 17.67 21.97
N ILE A 169 15.53 18.24 22.65
CA ILE A 169 14.28 18.64 22.02
C ILE A 169 14.49 19.84 21.08
N GLU A 170 15.36 20.79 21.40
CA GLU A 170 15.74 21.88 20.49
C GLU A 170 16.19 21.35 19.13
N GLY A 171 17.10 20.37 19.12
CA GLY A 171 17.56 19.74 17.87
C GLY A 171 16.45 18.98 17.15
N TYR A 172 15.59 18.28 17.90
CA TYR A 172 14.47 17.55 17.30
C TYR A 172 13.45 18.49 16.67
N LEU A 173 13.17 19.65 17.27
CA LEU A 173 12.27 20.66 16.69
C LEU A 173 12.86 21.26 15.40
N CYS A 174 14.17 21.49 15.34
CA CYS A 174 14.84 21.89 14.09
C CYS A 174 14.69 20.81 13.00
N PHE A 175 14.81 19.54 13.37
CA PHE A 175 14.58 18.41 12.48
C PHE A 175 13.13 18.39 11.98
N LEU A 176 12.14 18.51 12.87
CA LEU A 176 10.72 18.58 12.50
C LEU A 176 10.39 19.77 11.58
N ALA A 177 11.11 20.88 11.72
CA ALA A 177 11.00 22.04 10.84
C ALA A 177 11.70 21.86 9.48
N GLY A 178 12.36 20.72 9.24
CA GLY A 178 13.11 20.44 8.02
C GLY A 178 14.47 21.12 7.94
N ASN A 179 14.94 21.73 9.04
CA ASN A 179 16.24 22.41 9.10
C ASN A 179 17.32 21.46 9.65
N TYR A 180 17.82 20.60 8.77
CA TYR A 180 18.80 19.56 9.13
C TYR A 180 20.16 20.12 9.58
N TYR A 181 20.54 21.32 9.12
CA TYR A 181 21.78 21.97 9.54
C TYR A 181 21.70 22.39 11.01
N ASP A 182 20.65 23.12 11.38
CA ASP A 182 20.46 23.58 12.76
C ASP A 182 20.16 22.41 13.70
N ALA A 183 19.44 21.39 13.23
CA ALA A 183 19.22 20.15 13.99
C ALA A 183 20.54 19.47 14.36
N ARG A 184 21.45 19.31 13.39
CA ARG A 184 22.78 18.71 13.63
C ARG A 184 23.60 19.52 14.63
N ASN A 185 23.61 20.85 14.52
CA ASN A 185 24.32 21.71 15.45
C ASN A 185 23.75 21.60 16.88
N ALA A 186 22.42 21.61 17.02
CA ALA A 186 21.76 21.45 18.32
C ALA A 186 22.00 20.06 18.93
N PHE A 187 21.98 18.98 18.13
CA PHE A 187 22.31 17.64 18.57
C PHE A 187 23.77 17.51 19.05
N GLN A 188 24.72 18.18 18.40
CA GLN A 188 26.10 18.25 18.86
C GLN A 188 26.21 18.97 20.22
N GLN A 189 25.46 20.05 20.43
CA GLN A 189 25.40 20.73 21.72
C GLN A 189 24.75 19.86 22.80
N ALA A 190 23.64 19.17 22.47
CA ALA A 190 22.98 18.23 23.37
C ALA A 190 23.94 17.12 23.82
N ARG A 191 24.76 16.58 22.90
CA ARG A 191 25.76 15.55 23.19
C ARG A 191 26.80 15.97 24.23
N GLN A 192 27.09 17.26 24.37
CA GLN A 192 28.05 17.76 25.37
C GLN A 192 27.51 17.75 26.79
N VAL A 193 26.19 17.84 26.95
CA VAL A 193 25.51 17.91 28.27
C VAL A 193 24.81 16.61 28.66
N ILE A 194 24.55 15.72 27.70
CA ILE A 194 23.96 14.40 27.95
C ILE A 194 24.99 13.46 28.56
N ALA A 195 24.61 12.78 29.65
CA ALA A 195 25.45 11.78 30.29
C ALA A 195 25.63 10.54 29.40
N LYS A 196 26.88 10.05 29.29
CA LYS A 196 27.22 8.82 28.56
C LYS A 196 26.55 7.60 29.19
N GLY A 197 26.06 6.69 28.36
CA GLY A 197 25.30 5.50 28.74
C GLY A 197 23.88 5.78 29.21
N SER A 198 23.42 7.04 29.17
CA SER A 198 22.07 7.39 29.60
C SER A 198 21.01 7.09 28.53
N PHE A 199 19.75 7.02 28.97
CA PHE A 199 18.61 6.92 28.05
C PHE A 199 18.57 8.08 27.04
N LEU A 200 18.96 9.30 27.45
CA LEU A 200 18.98 10.45 26.56
C LEU A 200 20.06 10.34 25.47
N GLU A 201 21.19 9.65 25.73
CA GLU A 201 22.20 9.40 24.70
C GLU A 201 21.67 8.45 23.63
N GLU A 202 20.97 7.40 24.04
CA GLU A 202 20.33 6.50 23.08
C GLU A 202 19.28 7.24 22.25
N GLN A 203 18.41 8.04 22.90
CA GLN A 203 17.38 8.83 22.23
C GLN A 203 17.99 9.84 21.23
N LEU A 204 19.11 10.48 21.59
CA LEU A 204 19.86 11.34 20.68
C LEU A 204 20.33 10.58 19.44
N ASN A 205 20.90 9.39 19.60
CA ASN A 205 21.36 8.58 18.47
C ASN A 205 20.19 8.14 17.57
N VAL A 206 19.02 7.85 18.14
CA VAL A 206 17.79 7.57 17.37
C VAL A 206 17.37 8.79 16.55
N PHE A 207 17.37 9.99 17.15
CA PHE A 207 17.03 11.22 16.45
C PHE A 207 18.02 11.58 15.35
N GLU A 208 19.31 11.37 15.57
CA GLU A 208 20.34 11.57 14.54
C GLU A 208 20.15 10.61 13.36
N LEU A 209 19.82 9.34 13.62
CA LEU A 209 19.54 8.36 12.57
C LEU A 209 18.28 8.73 11.76
N ALA A 210 17.19 9.10 12.43
CA ALA A 210 15.97 9.56 11.76
C ALA A 210 16.21 10.82 10.92
N MET A 211 17.01 11.76 11.43
CA MET A 211 17.43 12.97 10.72
C MET A 211 18.28 12.63 9.48
N GLN A 212 19.24 11.72 9.61
CA GLN A 212 20.10 11.27 8.52
C GLN A 212 19.29 10.70 7.35
N ILE A 213 18.37 9.77 7.63
CA ILE A 213 17.48 9.17 6.61
C ILE A 213 16.57 10.24 5.99
N SER A 214 16.01 11.14 6.82
CA SER A 214 15.13 12.21 6.33
C SER A 214 15.83 13.22 5.44
N ALA A 215 17.12 13.45 5.68
CA ALA A 215 17.94 14.41 4.94
C ALA A 215 18.27 13.96 3.51
N TYR A 216 17.96 12.72 3.11
CA TYR A 216 18.09 12.29 1.72
C TYR A 216 17.19 13.12 0.80
N GLN A 217 17.83 13.91 -0.08
CA GLN A 217 17.14 14.78 -1.04
C GLN A 217 17.36 14.35 -2.49
N LYS A 218 18.43 13.61 -2.75
CA LYS A 218 18.82 13.15 -4.09
C LYS A 218 19.17 11.68 -4.03
N ILE A 219 18.91 11.01 -5.15
CA ILE A 219 19.29 9.62 -5.34
C ILE A 219 20.73 9.61 -5.84
N SER A 220 21.61 8.92 -5.13
CA SER A 220 22.97 8.63 -5.55
C SER A 220 23.37 7.25 -5.06
N ASP A 221 24.39 6.67 -5.70
CA ASP A 221 24.88 5.34 -5.35
C ASP A 221 25.43 5.32 -3.91
N GLU A 222 26.06 6.42 -3.45
CA GLU A 222 26.56 6.54 -2.08
C GLU A 222 25.44 6.54 -1.04
N MET A 223 24.32 7.22 -1.33
CA MET A 223 23.16 7.23 -0.44
C MET A 223 22.50 5.85 -0.38
N GLU A 224 22.36 5.17 -1.52
CA GLU A 224 21.82 3.81 -1.56
C GLU A 224 22.71 2.84 -0.78
N ASP A 225 24.03 2.91 -0.96
CA ASP A 225 25.00 2.09 -0.23
C ASP A 225 25.02 2.37 1.27
N GLU A 226 24.95 3.64 1.66
CA GLU A 226 24.84 4.05 3.06
C GLU A 226 23.58 3.48 3.70
N LEU A 227 22.44 3.60 3.02
CA LEU A 227 21.17 3.10 3.53
C LEU A 227 21.18 1.58 3.66
N ALA A 228 21.72 0.87 2.68
CA ALA A 228 21.90 -0.59 2.75
C ALA A 228 22.75 -1.00 3.96
N SER A 229 23.82 -0.24 4.24
CA SER A 229 24.66 -0.44 5.43
C SER A 229 23.91 -0.13 6.73
N ILE A 230 23.09 0.92 6.78
CA ILE A 230 22.23 1.23 7.92
C ILE A 230 21.28 0.05 8.20
N ARG A 231 20.56 -0.44 7.19
CA ARG A 231 19.60 -1.55 7.33
C ARG A 231 20.25 -2.84 7.84
N GLN A 232 21.49 -3.09 7.44
CA GLN A 232 22.17 -4.35 7.74
C GLN A 232 22.95 -4.33 9.07
N PHE A 233 23.55 -3.19 9.42
CA PHE A 233 24.56 -3.14 10.49
C PHE A 233 24.23 -2.17 11.63
N ASN A 234 23.22 -1.30 11.48
CA ASN A 234 22.88 -0.33 12.53
C ASN A 234 22.00 -0.98 13.60
N LYS A 235 22.53 -1.09 14.83
CA LYS A 235 21.82 -1.68 15.97
C LYS A 235 20.54 -0.95 16.38
N LEU A 236 20.47 0.37 16.17
CA LEU A 236 19.26 1.14 16.48
C LEU A 236 18.18 0.88 15.44
N TYR A 237 18.57 0.75 14.17
CA TYR A 237 17.67 0.36 13.09
C TYR A 237 17.07 -1.03 13.36
N GLU A 238 17.89 -1.98 13.80
CA GLU A 238 17.44 -3.32 14.19
C GLU A 238 16.56 -3.29 15.46
N LYS A 239 16.93 -2.48 16.47
CA LYS A 239 16.22 -2.39 17.75
C LYS A 239 14.82 -1.77 17.64
N TYR A 240 14.66 -0.77 16.78
CA TYR A 240 13.40 -0.03 16.63
C TYR A 240 12.75 -0.36 15.29
N GLU A 241 11.79 -1.30 15.31
CA GLU A 241 11.13 -1.85 14.12
C GLU A 241 10.53 -0.77 13.20
N ASP A 242 10.01 0.32 13.78
CA ASP A 242 9.43 1.46 13.08
C ASP A 242 10.40 2.15 12.10
N PHE A 243 11.73 1.96 12.23
CA PHE A 243 12.69 2.49 11.25
C PHE A 243 12.51 1.88 9.86
N THR A 244 12.00 0.65 9.77
CA THR A 244 11.72 0.03 8.46
C THR A 244 10.64 0.81 7.74
N ASP A 245 9.48 0.96 8.36
CA ASP A 245 8.36 1.72 7.78
C ASP A 245 8.74 3.18 7.50
N PHE A 246 9.47 3.82 8.42
CA PHE A 246 9.96 5.18 8.25
C PHE A 246 10.88 5.34 7.03
N THR A 247 11.83 4.42 6.87
CA THR A 247 12.78 4.41 5.76
C THR A 247 12.07 4.11 4.45
N ASP A 248 11.14 3.16 4.47
CA ASP A 248 10.42 2.72 3.31
C ASP A 248 9.49 3.81 2.78
N ASP A 249 8.81 4.55 3.66
CA ASP A 249 8.05 5.75 3.32
C ASP A 249 8.96 6.85 2.75
N LYS A 250 10.16 7.05 3.32
CA LYS A 250 11.12 8.05 2.82
C LYS A 250 11.56 7.73 1.40
N MET A 251 11.99 6.49 1.19
CA MET A 251 12.54 6.04 -0.08
C MET A 251 11.46 5.95 -1.15
N TYR A 252 10.24 5.50 -0.80
CA TYR A 252 9.09 5.56 -1.70
C TYR A 252 8.89 6.97 -2.27
N GLN A 253 8.84 7.99 -1.41
CA GLN A 253 8.64 9.37 -1.84
C GLN A 253 9.80 9.86 -2.71
N LEU A 254 11.04 9.59 -2.29
CA LEU A 254 12.24 10.02 -3.01
C LEU A 254 12.31 9.39 -4.41
N TYR A 255 12.13 8.08 -4.53
CA TYR A 255 12.12 7.37 -5.82
C TYR A 255 10.98 7.84 -6.71
N LYS A 256 9.76 7.96 -6.17
CA LYS A 256 8.59 8.40 -6.94
C LYS A 256 8.76 9.81 -7.51
N GLN A 257 9.30 10.75 -6.72
CA GLN A 257 9.55 12.12 -7.17
C GLN A 257 10.61 12.22 -8.27
N ASN A 258 11.52 11.24 -8.35
CA ASN A 258 12.58 11.17 -9.35
C ASN A 258 12.26 10.19 -10.50
N GLY A 259 11.04 9.66 -10.57
CA GLY A 259 10.57 8.81 -11.68
C GLY A 259 10.96 7.34 -11.62
N PHE A 260 11.52 6.87 -10.50
CA PHE A 260 11.86 5.45 -10.26
C PHE A 260 10.65 4.71 -9.65
N GLU A 261 9.65 4.43 -10.48
CA GLU A 261 8.40 3.78 -10.05
C GLU A 261 8.61 2.32 -9.61
N GLY A 262 9.53 1.62 -10.28
CA GLY A 262 9.95 0.26 -9.95
C GLY A 262 10.53 0.15 -8.55
N LYS A 263 11.58 0.92 -8.27
CA LYS A 263 12.19 0.96 -6.94
C LYS A 263 11.19 1.44 -5.89
N ALA A 264 10.44 2.51 -6.17
CA ALA A 264 9.42 3.01 -5.25
C ALA A 264 8.40 1.92 -4.88
N PHE A 265 7.93 1.14 -5.86
CA PHE A 265 6.98 0.05 -5.62
C PHE A 265 7.49 -0.96 -4.58
N LEU A 266 8.76 -1.36 -4.65
CA LEU A 266 9.35 -2.35 -3.75
C LEU A 266 9.49 -1.89 -2.29
N PHE A 267 9.39 -0.59 -2.02
CA PHE A 267 9.36 -0.05 -0.65
C PHE A 267 7.96 -0.06 -0.02
N GLN A 268 6.90 -0.32 -0.77
CA GLN A 268 5.53 -0.31 -0.23
C GLN A 268 4.78 -1.61 -0.50
N HIS A 269 5.26 -2.41 -1.46
CA HIS A 269 4.56 -3.56 -1.98
C HIS A 269 5.52 -4.72 -2.27
N ASN A 270 5.02 -5.94 -2.10
CA ASN A 270 5.72 -7.11 -2.59
C ASN A 270 5.59 -7.20 -4.12
N ILE A 271 6.66 -7.58 -4.83
CA ILE A 271 6.63 -7.73 -6.30
C ILE A 271 5.49 -8.61 -6.82
N ARG A 272 5.06 -9.62 -6.05
CA ARG A 272 3.97 -10.54 -6.43
C ARG A 272 2.61 -9.85 -6.46
N GLU A 273 2.44 -8.71 -5.79
CA GLU A 273 1.21 -7.92 -5.81
C GLU A 273 1.00 -7.20 -7.14
N LEU A 274 2.03 -7.14 -8.00
CA LEU A 274 1.96 -6.62 -9.36
C LEU A 274 1.37 -7.63 -10.35
N ARG A 275 1.44 -8.94 -10.04
CA ARG A 275 1.01 -10.02 -10.95
C ARG A 275 -0.40 -9.87 -11.51
N PRO A 276 -1.44 -9.53 -10.72
CA PRO A 276 -2.81 -9.47 -11.24
C PRO A 276 -3.07 -8.31 -12.21
N ASN A 277 -2.21 -7.29 -12.23
CA ASN A 277 -2.28 -6.20 -13.20
C ASN A 277 -0.87 -5.64 -13.44
N PRO A 278 -0.03 -6.35 -14.22
CA PRO A 278 1.37 -5.97 -14.36
C PRO A 278 1.52 -4.62 -15.05
N GLN A 279 2.38 -3.76 -14.50
CA GLN A 279 2.63 -2.42 -15.03
C GLN A 279 3.94 -2.40 -15.84
N PRO A 280 3.90 -2.19 -17.18
CA PRO A 280 5.09 -2.29 -18.02
C PRO A 280 6.24 -1.39 -17.57
N LYS A 281 5.94 -0.14 -17.18
CA LYS A 281 6.95 0.82 -16.71
C LYS A 281 7.71 0.34 -15.46
N ILE A 282 6.99 -0.22 -14.49
CA ILE A 282 7.56 -0.78 -13.25
C ILE A 282 8.41 -2.01 -13.58
N LEU A 283 7.90 -2.91 -14.42
CA LEU A 283 8.63 -4.12 -14.83
C LEU A 283 9.91 -3.79 -15.58
N ASP A 284 9.84 -2.91 -16.58
CA ASP A 284 10.98 -2.56 -17.43
C ASP A 284 12.08 -1.86 -16.61
N GLU A 285 11.72 -1.00 -15.64
CA GLU A 285 12.68 -0.41 -14.70
C GLU A 285 13.35 -1.46 -13.81
N LEU A 286 12.58 -2.36 -13.19
CA LEU A 286 13.14 -3.39 -12.30
C LEU A 286 13.99 -4.41 -13.06
N ILE A 287 13.62 -4.76 -14.30
CA ILE A 287 14.45 -5.59 -15.19
C ILE A 287 15.78 -4.88 -15.46
N ALA A 288 15.76 -3.58 -15.75
CA ALA A 288 16.98 -2.80 -15.95
C ALA A 288 17.87 -2.78 -14.70
N VAL A 289 17.28 -2.67 -13.50
CA VAL A 289 18.03 -2.77 -12.23
C VAL A 289 18.67 -4.16 -12.08
N CYS A 290 17.95 -5.25 -12.38
CA CYS A 290 18.50 -6.60 -12.32
C CYS A 290 19.67 -6.83 -13.28
N LEU A 291 19.64 -6.19 -14.45
CA LEU A 291 20.66 -6.32 -15.49
C LEU A 291 21.82 -5.32 -15.35
N LYS A 292 21.73 -4.34 -14.44
CA LYS A 292 22.78 -3.35 -14.19
C LYS A 292 24.05 -4.07 -13.68
N PRO A 293 25.22 -3.89 -14.33
CA PRO A 293 26.47 -4.52 -13.87
C PRO A 293 26.89 -4.02 -12.48
N ASP A 294 26.85 -2.70 -12.30
CA ASP A 294 27.30 -2.02 -11.08
C ASP A 294 26.10 -1.64 -10.22
N ARG A 295 25.43 -2.65 -9.65
CA ARG A 295 24.33 -2.44 -8.70
C ARG A 295 24.86 -1.86 -7.39
N THR A 296 24.12 -0.91 -6.82
CA THR A 296 24.33 -0.49 -5.44
C THR A 296 24.02 -1.64 -4.49
N LYS A 297 24.47 -1.55 -3.24
CA LYS A 297 24.14 -2.51 -2.19
C LYS A 297 22.63 -2.53 -1.91
N LEU A 298 21.96 -1.38 -1.99
CA LEU A 298 20.51 -1.32 -1.81
C LEU A 298 19.77 -1.93 -2.98
N GLU A 299 20.18 -1.64 -4.22
CA GLU A 299 19.63 -2.32 -5.41
C GLU A 299 19.79 -3.83 -5.27
N SER A 300 20.98 -4.28 -4.85
CA SER A 300 21.26 -5.69 -4.58
C SER A 300 20.37 -6.28 -3.50
N GLN A 301 20.03 -5.52 -2.44
CA GLN A 301 19.07 -5.91 -1.40
C GLN A 301 17.62 -5.93 -1.89
N LEU A 302 17.19 -4.94 -2.67
CA LEU A 302 15.83 -4.85 -3.23
C LEU A 302 15.55 -5.99 -4.20
N VAL A 303 16.58 -6.39 -4.95
CA VAL A 303 16.55 -7.53 -5.85
C VAL A 303 17.27 -8.74 -5.26
N ALA A 304 17.43 -8.81 -3.92
CA ALA A 304 18.14 -9.90 -3.22
C ALA A 304 17.35 -11.21 -3.24
N GLN A 305 17.26 -11.78 -4.43
CA GLN A 305 17.69 -13.11 -4.81
C GLN A 305 18.25 -12.97 -6.24
N GLY A 306 19.50 -12.51 -6.31
CA GLY A 306 20.22 -12.29 -7.56
C GLY A 306 20.60 -13.55 -8.35
N ASP A 307 19.86 -14.66 -8.26
CA ASP A 307 20.12 -15.87 -9.06
C ASP A 307 18.84 -16.24 -9.81
N SER A 308 18.76 -15.82 -11.08
CA SER A 308 17.75 -16.12 -12.11
C SER A 308 16.27 -15.88 -11.75
N THR A 309 15.78 -16.36 -10.60
CA THR A 309 14.39 -16.42 -10.16
C THR A 309 13.67 -15.06 -10.12
N PHE A 310 14.27 -14.00 -9.57
CA PHE A 310 13.61 -12.68 -9.51
C PHE A 310 13.50 -12.04 -10.88
N LEU A 311 14.58 -12.05 -11.67
CA LEU A 311 14.58 -11.57 -13.05
C LEU A 311 13.61 -12.39 -13.90
N ASN A 312 13.62 -13.72 -13.79
CA ASN A 312 12.72 -14.62 -14.51
C ASN A 312 11.27 -14.32 -14.16
N LEU A 313 10.96 -14.02 -12.89
CA LEU A 313 9.63 -13.59 -12.46
C LEU A 313 9.21 -12.27 -13.14
N LEU A 314 10.09 -11.27 -13.23
CA LEU A 314 9.79 -10.02 -13.92
C LEU A 314 9.56 -10.24 -15.42
N LEU A 315 10.42 -11.05 -16.06
CA LEU A 315 10.33 -11.41 -17.46
C LEU A 315 9.05 -12.20 -17.77
N ASP A 316 8.64 -13.13 -16.90
CA ASP A 316 7.37 -13.86 -17.03
C ASP A 316 6.16 -12.91 -16.92
N MET A 317 6.16 -11.98 -15.95
CA MET A 317 5.10 -10.97 -15.84
C MET A 317 5.06 -10.06 -17.07
N ARG A 318 6.23 -9.68 -17.60
CA ARG A 318 6.31 -8.84 -18.81
C ARG A 318 5.83 -9.59 -20.05
N ALA A 319 6.22 -10.84 -20.22
CA ALA A 319 5.75 -11.68 -21.32
C ALA A 319 4.24 -11.92 -21.22
N THR A 320 3.71 -12.19 -20.03
CA THR A 320 2.27 -12.39 -19.80
C THR A 320 1.46 -11.13 -20.13
N GLU A 321 1.97 -9.95 -19.77
CA GLU A 321 1.36 -8.68 -20.16
C GLU A 321 1.36 -8.47 -21.69
N GLN A 322 2.45 -8.82 -22.37
CA GLN A 322 2.52 -8.80 -23.84
C GLN A 322 1.55 -9.80 -24.48
N MET A 323 1.43 -11.00 -23.91
CA MET A 323 0.49 -12.04 -24.36
C MET A 323 -0.96 -11.57 -24.23
N ASN A 324 -1.33 -10.90 -23.12
CA ASN A 324 -2.66 -10.31 -22.94
C ASN A 324 -3.03 -9.29 -24.03
N ASN A 325 -2.03 -8.63 -24.59
CA ASN A 325 -2.19 -7.66 -25.68
C ASN A 325 -1.94 -8.28 -27.08
N TYR A 326 -1.89 -9.62 -27.17
CA TYR A 326 -1.65 -10.39 -28.40
C TYR A 326 -0.30 -10.09 -29.10
N GLN A 327 0.70 -9.61 -28.35
CA GLN A 327 2.06 -9.33 -28.85
C GLN A 327 2.95 -10.58 -28.71
N PHE A 328 2.60 -11.66 -29.40
CA PHE A 328 3.20 -12.99 -29.18
C PHE A 328 4.68 -13.08 -29.51
N GLU A 329 5.13 -12.44 -30.59
CA GLU A 329 6.55 -12.38 -30.93
C GLU A 329 7.35 -11.63 -29.85
N ALA A 330 6.83 -10.48 -29.39
CA ALA A 330 7.48 -9.71 -28.33
C ALA A 330 7.52 -10.50 -27.00
N ALA A 331 6.44 -11.20 -26.66
CA ALA A 331 6.38 -12.08 -25.49
C ALA A 331 7.42 -13.20 -25.55
N LEU A 332 7.57 -13.84 -26.71
CA LEU A 332 8.55 -14.89 -26.92
C LEU A 332 9.98 -14.35 -26.81
N GLU A 333 10.28 -13.20 -27.40
CA GLU A 333 11.58 -12.54 -27.27
C GLU A 333 11.89 -12.14 -25.82
N THR A 334 10.88 -11.73 -25.04
CA THR A 334 11.04 -11.49 -23.61
C THR A 334 11.36 -12.78 -22.85
N LEU A 335 10.66 -13.89 -23.11
CA LEU A 335 10.94 -15.19 -22.49
C LEU A 335 12.29 -15.77 -22.89
N LYS A 336 12.80 -15.50 -24.10
CA LYS A 336 14.15 -15.93 -24.51
C LYS A 336 15.27 -15.27 -23.73
N LYS A 337 14.99 -14.21 -22.96
CA LYS A 337 15.96 -13.59 -22.03
C LYS A 337 16.19 -14.44 -20.78
N MET A 338 15.35 -15.44 -20.51
CA MET A 338 15.59 -16.47 -19.49
C MET A 338 15.92 -17.82 -20.15
N PRO A 339 16.71 -18.70 -19.50
CA PRO A 339 16.97 -20.04 -20.01
C PRO A 339 15.69 -20.82 -20.25
N ARG A 340 15.61 -21.62 -21.33
CA ARG A 340 14.42 -22.39 -21.70
C ARG A 340 13.91 -23.30 -20.57
N VAL A 341 14.82 -23.91 -19.80
CA VAL A 341 14.49 -24.78 -18.65
C VAL A 341 13.74 -24.03 -17.54
N GLU A 342 13.89 -22.71 -17.46
CA GLU A 342 13.21 -21.89 -16.46
C GLU A 342 11.76 -21.57 -16.83
N TRP A 343 11.35 -21.77 -18.09
CA TRP A 343 9.98 -21.53 -18.53
C TRP A 343 8.97 -22.41 -17.79
N ASP A 344 9.38 -23.63 -17.44
CA ASP A 344 8.55 -24.61 -16.72
C ASP A 344 8.20 -24.13 -15.30
N ASN A 345 9.01 -23.25 -14.71
CA ASN A 345 8.78 -22.68 -13.38
C ASN A 345 7.56 -21.74 -13.34
N PHE A 346 7.04 -21.33 -14.51
CA PHE A 346 5.88 -20.44 -14.64
C PHE A 346 4.60 -21.15 -15.11
N GLY A 347 4.61 -22.48 -15.08
CA GLY A 347 3.43 -23.31 -15.30
C GLY A 347 3.42 -24.02 -16.64
N LEU A 348 2.63 -25.09 -16.67
CA LEU A 348 2.44 -25.98 -17.81
C LEU A 348 0.95 -26.00 -18.16
N PHE A 349 0.62 -25.85 -19.44
CA PHE A 349 -0.73 -25.56 -19.92
C PHE A 349 -1.15 -26.50 -21.06
N TYR A 350 -2.47 -26.67 -21.23
CA TYR A 350 -3.07 -27.50 -22.29
C TYR A 350 -3.93 -26.66 -23.25
N PRO A 351 -3.38 -25.62 -23.90
CA PRO A 351 -4.17 -24.63 -24.62
C PRO A 351 -4.86 -25.21 -25.88
N PHE A 352 -4.29 -26.24 -26.50
CA PHE A 352 -4.76 -26.76 -27.79
C PHE A 352 -5.84 -27.85 -27.70
N MET A 353 -6.33 -28.18 -26.50
CA MET A 353 -7.34 -29.24 -26.38
C MET A 353 -8.75 -28.75 -26.70
N ASP A 354 -9.44 -29.58 -27.46
CA ASP A 354 -10.81 -29.34 -27.84
C ASP A 354 -11.78 -29.89 -26.78
N ARG A 355 -12.62 -29.01 -26.23
CA ARG A 355 -13.69 -29.38 -25.32
C ARG A 355 -14.95 -28.61 -25.67
N LEU A 356 -16.05 -29.35 -25.74
CA LEU A 356 -17.35 -28.72 -25.98
C LEU A 356 -17.82 -27.93 -24.76
N ASN A 357 -17.76 -28.57 -23.59
CA ASN A 357 -18.17 -27.99 -22.32
C ASN A 357 -17.01 -27.23 -21.68
N ASP A 358 -17.29 -25.99 -21.30
CA ASP A 358 -16.33 -25.15 -20.58
C ASP A 358 -16.06 -25.74 -19.20
N CYS A 359 -14.79 -25.84 -18.83
CA CYS A 359 -14.36 -26.15 -17.48
C CYS A 359 -13.23 -25.19 -17.10
N VAL A 360 -13.25 -24.70 -15.87
CA VAL A 360 -12.19 -23.84 -15.30
C VAL A 360 -11.23 -24.71 -14.48
N ASN A 361 -11.78 -25.64 -13.69
CA ASN A 361 -11.03 -26.60 -12.90
C ASN A 361 -11.34 -28.02 -13.41
N CYS A 362 -10.72 -28.41 -14.52
CA CYS A 362 -10.94 -29.74 -15.10
C CYS A 362 -10.15 -30.79 -14.31
N THR A 363 -10.78 -31.92 -13.99
CA THR A 363 -10.18 -33.01 -13.19
C THR A 363 -9.64 -34.17 -14.02
N THR A 364 -9.88 -34.17 -15.33
CA THR A 364 -9.49 -35.26 -16.24
C THR A 364 -8.70 -34.73 -17.42
N TRP A 365 -7.59 -35.41 -17.74
CA TRP A 365 -6.69 -35.10 -18.85
C TRP A 365 -6.45 -36.36 -19.68
N PRO A 366 -6.46 -36.27 -21.02
CA PRO A 366 -6.07 -37.39 -21.86
C PRO A 366 -4.58 -37.73 -21.66
N ASP A 367 -4.24 -39.01 -21.53
CA ASP A 367 -2.86 -39.47 -21.30
C ASP A 367 -1.91 -39.17 -22.48
N ASN A 368 -2.45 -38.81 -23.65
CA ASN A 368 -1.72 -38.60 -24.90
C ASN A 368 -1.45 -37.13 -25.24
N VAL A 369 -1.74 -36.19 -24.34
CA VAL A 369 -1.46 -34.77 -24.55
C VAL A 369 -0.41 -34.32 -23.55
N SER A 370 0.71 -33.80 -24.04
CA SER A 370 1.74 -33.16 -23.22
C SER A 370 1.39 -31.68 -22.98
N PRO A 371 1.56 -31.16 -21.76
CA PRO A 371 1.40 -29.74 -21.53
C PRO A 371 2.59 -28.96 -22.10
N LEU A 372 2.39 -27.67 -22.33
CA LEU A 372 3.41 -26.75 -22.84
C LEU A 372 3.65 -25.63 -21.81
N ASN A 373 4.90 -25.22 -21.63
CA ASN A 373 5.20 -23.95 -20.96
C ASN A 373 4.84 -22.76 -21.88
N LYS A 374 4.90 -21.52 -21.36
CA LYS A 374 4.51 -20.32 -22.13
C LYS A 374 5.35 -20.11 -23.39
N GLY A 375 6.65 -20.41 -23.34
CA GLY A 375 7.53 -20.23 -24.50
C GLY A 375 7.23 -21.23 -25.62
N GLU A 376 7.04 -22.51 -25.27
CA GLU A 376 6.62 -23.55 -26.22
C GLU A 376 5.23 -23.29 -26.80
N LEU A 377 4.31 -22.79 -25.97
CA LEU A 377 2.99 -22.37 -26.41
C LEU A 377 3.08 -21.27 -27.47
N LEU A 378 3.89 -20.23 -27.23
CA LEU A 378 4.10 -19.14 -28.18
C LEU A 378 4.78 -19.60 -29.46
N GLU A 379 5.82 -20.43 -29.37
CA GLU A 379 6.45 -21.07 -30.53
C GLU A 379 5.42 -21.81 -31.38
N ARG A 380 4.52 -22.59 -30.73
CA ARG A 380 3.48 -23.33 -31.44
C ARG A 380 2.43 -22.42 -32.08
N LEU A 381 2.01 -21.34 -31.39
CA LEU A 381 1.08 -20.36 -31.96
C LEU A 381 1.65 -19.69 -33.22
N LEU A 382 2.89 -19.22 -33.16
CA LEU A 382 3.56 -18.58 -34.28
C LEU A 382 3.79 -19.55 -35.45
N GLN A 383 4.12 -20.81 -35.15
CA GLN A 383 4.21 -21.86 -36.16
C GLN A 383 2.86 -22.09 -36.86
N LEU A 384 1.77 -22.24 -36.10
CA LEU A 384 0.43 -22.44 -36.66
C LEU A 384 -0.02 -21.25 -37.51
N GLU A 385 0.31 -20.04 -37.09
CA GLU A 385 0.00 -18.83 -37.84
C GLU A 385 0.75 -18.78 -39.18
N TYR A 386 2.03 -19.15 -39.17
CA TYR A 386 2.81 -19.30 -40.39
C TYR A 386 2.23 -20.39 -41.32
N GLU A 387 1.93 -21.57 -40.80
CA GLU A 387 1.32 -22.69 -41.56
C GLU A 387 -0.02 -22.28 -42.20
N ALA A 388 -0.87 -21.58 -41.45
CA ALA A 388 -2.16 -21.12 -41.93
C ALA A 388 -2.03 -20.05 -43.03
N ARG A 389 -1.06 -19.12 -42.90
CA ARG A 389 -0.81 -18.08 -43.90
C ARG A 389 -0.13 -18.60 -45.16
N ALA A 390 0.75 -19.61 -45.03
CA ALA A 390 1.47 -20.21 -46.14
C ALA A 390 0.60 -21.10 -47.05
N GLY A 391 -0.68 -21.30 -46.70
CA GLY A 391 -1.59 -22.16 -47.47
C GLY A 391 -1.19 -23.63 -47.42
N ALA A 392 -0.60 -24.08 -46.31
CA ALA A 392 -0.30 -25.50 -46.09
C ALA A 392 -1.58 -26.35 -46.19
N THR A 393 -1.42 -27.65 -46.42
CA THR A 393 -2.48 -28.63 -46.76
C THR A 393 -3.67 -28.67 -45.78
N ASP A 394 -3.54 -28.11 -44.58
CA ASP A 394 -4.61 -28.05 -43.56
C ASP A 394 -4.71 -26.68 -42.85
N ALA A 395 -4.71 -25.59 -43.63
CA ALA A 395 -4.82 -24.23 -43.09
C ALA A 395 -6.06 -24.03 -42.18
N ALA A 396 -7.17 -24.72 -42.46
CA ALA A 396 -8.37 -24.66 -41.64
C ALA A 396 -8.15 -25.22 -40.23
N TRP A 397 -7.46 -26.35 -40.11
CA TRP A 397 -7.08 -26.90 -38.81
C TRP A 397 -6.12 -25.99 -38.07
N SER A 398 -5.14 -25.39 -38.75
CA SER A 398 -4.20 -24.46 -38.11
C SER A 398 -4.93 -23.25 -37.52
N TYR A 399 -5.85 -22.63 -38.27
CA TYR A 399 -6.70 -21.55 -37.74
C TYR A 399 -7.54 -22.01 -36.54
N TYR A 400 -8.13 -23.21 -36.61
CA TYR A 400 -8.95 -23.74 -35.53
C TYR A 400 -8.12 -23.97 -34.25
N GLN A 401 -6.90 -24.48 -34.37
CA GLN A 401 -5.99 -24.71 -33.26
C GLN A 401 -5.55 -23.40 -32.59
N ILE A 402 -5.30 -22.35 -33.37
CA ILE A 402 -5.04 -21.00 -32.82
C ILE A 402 -6.27 -20.51 -32.04
N GLY A 403 -7.47 -20.60 -32.63
CA GLY A 403 -8.72 -20.22 -31.96
C GLY A 403 -8.93 -20.98 -30.65
N LEU A 404 -8.68 -22.30 -30.63
CA LEU A 404 -8.75 -23.14 -29.42
C LEU A 404 -7.80 -22.65 -28.34
N ALA A 405 -6.54 -22.41 -28.69
CA ALA A 405 -5.55 -21.93 -27.73
C ALA A 405 -5.95 -20.61 -27.10
N LEU A 406 -6.35 -19.62 -27.92
CA LEU A 406 -6.77 -18.31 -27.43
C LEU A 406 -8.01 -18.40 -26.55
N TYR A 407 -9.01 -19.19 -26.94
CA TYR A 407 -10.20 -19.41 -26.11
C TYR A 407 -9.85 -20.10 -24.78
N ASN A 408 -9.00 -21.13 -24.83
CA ASN A 408 -8.65 -21.91 -23.65
C ASN A 408 -7.80 -21.15 -22.64
N MET A 409 -7.06 -20.15 -23.10
CA MET A 409 -6.29 -19.22 -22.27
C MET A 409 -7.10 -18.01 -21.78
N SER A 410 -8.35 -17.85 -22.21
CA SER A 410 -9.25 -16.82 -21.68
C SER A 410 -9.77 -17.17 -20.29
N TYR A 411 -10.34 -16.18 -19.60
CA TYR A 411 -11.06 -16.31 -18.33
C TYR A 411 -12.09 -17.47 -18.31
N PHE A 412 -12.65 -17.81 -19.47
CA PHE A 412 -13.77 -18.73 -19.60
C PHE A 412 -13.39 -20.21 -19.62
N SER A 413 -12.10 -20.52 -19.68
CA SER A 413 -11.61 -21.89 -19.82
C SER A 413 -10.46 -22.20 -18.85
N TYR A 414 -9.86 -23.38 -18.97
CA TYR A 414 -9.01 -23.98 -17.94
C TYR A 414 -7.53 -23.61 -18.03
N SER A 415 -7.04 -23.16 -19.19
CA SER A 415 -5.65 -22.72 -19.37
C SER A 415 -5.49 -21.22 -19.13
N TRP A 416 -6.46 -20.59 -18.44
CA TRP A 416 -6.47 -19.14 -18.16
C TRP A 416 -5.17 -18.64 -17.52
N LYS A 417 -4.50 -19.48 -16.71
CA LYS A 417 -3.23 -19.16 -16.05
C LYS A 417 -2.05 -18.92 -17.02
N ALA A 418 -2.20 -19.26 -18.30
CA ALA A 418 -1.20 -18.94 -19.31
C ALA A 418 -1.16 -17.44 -19.61
N MET A 419 -2.31 -16.76 -19.53
CA MET A 419 -2.48 -15.33 -19.80
C MET A 419 -2.63 -14.50 -18.52
N ASP A 420 -2.82 -15.12 -17.36
CA ASP A 420 -3.24 -14.39 -16.17
C ASP A 420 -2.73 -15.05 -14.88
N TYR A 421 -2.62 -14.27 -13.81
CA TYR A 421 -2.20 -14.73 -12.49
C TYR A 421 -3.34 -14.76 -11.47
N TYR A 422 -4.47 -14.15 -11.77
CA TYR A 422 -5.62 -14.07 -10.88
C TYR A 422 -6.91 -14.34 -11.63
N ARG A 423 -7.86 -15.01 -10.97
CA ARG A 423 -9.19 -15.25 -11.53
C ARG A 423 -10.23 -15.32 -10.42
N SER A 424 -11.32 -14.57 -10.56
CA SER A 424 -12.44 -14.56 -9.62
C SER A 424 -13.78 -14.51 -10.33
N SER A 425 -14.77 -15.25 -9.81
CA SER A 425 -16.15 -15.13 -10.29
C SER A 425 -16.77 -13.76 -9.98
N VAL A 426 -16.26 -13.06 -8.96
CA VAL A 426 -16.71 -11.71 -8.57
C VAL A 426 -16.36 -10.67 -9.63
N SER A 427 -15.36 -10.92 -10.47
CA SER A 427 -14.92 -10.01 -11.52
C SER A 427 -15.97 -9.82 -12.62
N LEU A 428 -16.91 -10.76 -12.78
CA LEU A 428 -18.07 -10.62 -13.68
C LEU A 428 -19.22 -9.78 -13.07
N ASN A 429 -19.01 -9.16 -11.90
CA ASN A 429 -20.01 -8.30 -11.30
C ASN A 429 -20.23 -7.04 -12.17
N PRO A 430 -21.50 -6.66 -12.44
CA PRO A 430 -21.81 -5.48 -13.25
C PRO A 430 -21.14 -4.19 -12.76
N ALA A 431 -20.87 -4.06 -11.45
CA ALA A 431 -20.23 -2.87 -10.90
C ALA A 431 -18.81 -2.62 -11.43
N TYR A 432 -18.09 -3.66 -11.88
CA TYR A 432 -16.70 -3.55 -12.33
C TYR A 432 -16.52 -3.55 -13.85
N LEU A 433 -17.56 -3.95 -14.61
CA LEU A 433 -17.47 -4.08 -16.07
C LEU A 433 -18.04 -2.88 -16.83
N LYS A 434 -18.68 -1.93 -16.13
CA LYS A 434 -19.33 -0.76 -16.72
C LYS A 434 -18.36 0.18 -17.42
N ASP A 435 -17.18 0.37 -16.83
CA ASP A 435 -16.21 1.35 -17.30
C ASP A 435 -15.33 0.80 -18.45
N GLY A 436 -15.44 -0.50 -18.75
CA GLY A 436 -14.80 -1.15 -19.90
C GLY A 436 -13.29 -1.36 -19.81
N ASP A 437 -12.64 -0.89 -18.75
CA ASP A 437 -11.20 -1.10 -18.52
C ASP A 437 -10.85 -2.51 -18.01
N ASN A 438 -11.87 -3.24 -17.53
CA ASN A 438 -11.77 -4.55 -16.90
C ASN A 438 -10.79 -4.59 -15.71
N VAL A 439 -10.62 -3.45 -15.01
CA VAL A 439 -9.77 -3.35 -13.82
C VAL A 439 -10.64 -3.41 -12.56
N ILE A 440 -10.56 -4.53 -11.85
CA ILE A 440 -11.34 -4.77 -10.64
C ILE A 440 -10.54 -4.31 -9.41
N PRO A 441 -11.04 -3.34 -8.63
CA PRO A 441 -10.37 -2.86 -7.42
C PRO A 441 -10.15 -3.98 -6.40
N ASN A 442 -8.98 -3.99 -5.77
CA ASN A 442 -8.65 -4.97 -4.74
C ASN A 442 -7.86 -4.32 -3.59
N PRO A 443 -8.23 -4.54 -2.31
CA PRO A 443 -7.49 -3.97 -1.18
C PRO A 443 -6.02 -4.38 -1.10
N ARG A 444 -5.66 -5.55 -1.67
CA ARG A 444 -4.31 -6.10 -1.65
C ARG A 444 -3.48 -5.69 -2.88
N PHE A 445 -4.11 -5.48 -4.03
CA PHE A 445 -3.39 -5.21 -5.28
C PHE A 445 -3.46 -3.71 -5.59
N PRO A 446 -2.35 -2.97 -5.54
CA PRO A 446 -2.35 -1.51 -5.66
C PRO A 446 -2.89 -1.01 -7.01
N PHE A 447 -2.79 -1.84 -8.06
CA PHE A 447 -3.32 -1.55 -9.40
C PHE A 447 -4.61 -2.33 -9.71
N GLY A 448 -5.26 -2.94 -8.72
CA GLY A 448 -6.38 -3.84 -8.93
C GLY A 448 -5.95 -5.15 -9.60
N ASN A 449 -6.93 -5.89 -10.13
CA ASN A 449 -6.69 -7.04 -10.99
C ASN A 449 -7.32 -6.80 -12.37
N ARG A 450 -6.65 -7.25 -13.42
CA ARG A 450 -7.11 -7.12 -14.81
C ARG A 450 -7.15 -8.51 -15.42
N GLU A 451 -8.36 -9.06 -15.58
CA GLU A 451 -8.53 -10.43 -16.04
C GLU A 451 -8.68 -10.53 -17.57
N HIS A 452 -8.18 -11.62 -18.17
CA HIS A 452 -8.23 -11.82 -19.63
C HIS A 452 -9.62 -12.30 -20.13
N PHE A 453 -10.55 -11.36 -20.29
CA PHE A 453 -11.90 -11.64 -20.81
C PHE A 453 -12.00 -11.67 -22.35
N ASP A 454 -11.00 -11.14 -23.07
CA ASP A 454 -11.10 -10.96 -24.52
C ASP A 454 -11.13 -12.31 -25.27
N CYS A 455 -12.16 -12.49 -26.08
CA CYS A 455 -12.36 -13.66 -26.95
C CYS A 455 -12.36 -13.30 -28.43
N SER A 456 -12.13 -12.03 -28.78
CA SER A 456 -12.25 -11.50 -30.15
C SER A 456 -11.28 -12.16 -31.11
N GLN A 457 -10.03 -12.35 -30.70
CA GLN A 457 -9.04 -13.04 -31.51
C GLN A 457 -9.38 -14.52 -31.68
N ALA A 458 -9.86 -15.19 -30.63
CA ALA A 458 -10.31 -16.58 -30.73
C ALA A 458 -11.46 -16.71 -31.75
N ARG A 459 -12.46 -15.81 -31.67
CA ARG A 459 -13.57 -15.73 -32.62
C ARG A 459 -13.10 -15.55 -34.05
N TYR A 460 -12.22 -14.58 -34.29
CA TYR A 460 -11.63 -14.32 -35.60
C TYR A 460 -11.00 -15.58 -36.19
N TYR A 461 -10.19 -16.31 -35.41
CA TYR A 461 -9.53 -17.53 -35.87
C TYR A 461 -10.51 -18.68 -36.13
N PHE A 462 -11.56 -18.84 -35.33
CA PHE A 462 -12.61 -19.81 -35.62
C PHE A 462 -13.39 -19.47 -36.90
N GLU A 463 -13.71 -18.21 -37.13
CA GLU A 463 -14.38 -17.78 -38.36
C GLU A 463 -13.48 -18.00 -39.60
N ARG A 464 -12.17 -17.78 -39.49
CA ARG A 464 -11.18 -18.13 -40.53
C ARG A 464 -11.11 -19.63 -40.79
N ALA A 465 -11.12 -20.45 -39.74
CA ALA A 465 -11.14 -21.92 -39.87
C ALA A 465 -12.38 -22.41 -40.61
N ARG A 466 -13.56 -21.85 -40.30
CA ARG A 466 -14.82 -22.13 -40.98
C ARG A 466 -14.75 -21.82 -42.48
N LEU A 467 -14.13 -20.69 -42.86
CA LEU A 467 -14.02 -20.28 -44.26
C LEU A 467 -12.97 -21.06 -45.05
N ALA A 468 -12.00 -21.69 -44.38
CA ALA A 468 -10.88 -22.40 -45.00
C ALA A 468 -11.14 -23.90 -45.21
N THR A 469 -12.29 -24.43 -44.79
CA THR A 469 -12.62 -25.86 -44.86
C THR A 469 -13.78 -26.16 -45.79
N ASP A 470 -13.72 -27.29 -46.48
CA ASP A 470 -14.84 -27.85 -47.25
C ASP A 470 -15.72 -28.81 -46.41
N SER A 471 -15.28 -29.17 -45.20
CA SER A 471 -16.01 -30.10 -44.33
C SER A 471 -17.12 -29.38 -43.57
N LEU A 472 -18.37 -29.69 -43.90
CA LEU A 472 -19.55 -29.13 -43.19
C LEU A 472 -19.51 -29.42 -41.68
N ASN A 473 -19.05 -30.60 -41.27
CA ASN A 473 -18.91 -30.95 -39.85
C ASN A 473 -17.86 -30.09 -39.14
N PHE A 474 -16.74 -29.81 -39.81
CA PHE A 474 -15.67 -29.00 -39.24
C PHE A 474 -16.05 -27.51 -39.23
N ALA A 475 -16.67 -27.03 -40.29
CA ALA A 475 -17.23 -25.69 -40.37
C ALA A 475 -18.28 -25.44 -39.28
N ALA A 476 -19.21 -26.40 -39.05
CA ALA A 476 -20.17 -26.35 -37.95
C ALA A 476 -19.46 -26.24 -36.59
N LYS A 477 -18.39 -27.02 -36.38
CA LYS A 477 -17.60 -27.00 -35.16
C LYS A 477 -16.92 -25.65 -34.90
N ALA A 478 -16.25 -25.11 -35.91
CA ALA A 478 -15.64 -23.80 -35.84
C ALA A 478 -16.68 -22.70 -35.58
N THR A 479 -17.84 -22.77 -36.24
CA THR A 479 -18.95 -21.82 -36.02
C THR A 479 -19.47 -21.87 -34.58
N PHE A 480 -19.58 -23.07 -33.99
CA PHE A 480 -20.01 -23.19 -32.59
C PHE A 480 -19.01 -22.58 -31.61
N MET A 481 -17.71 -22.77 -31.85
CA MET A 481 -16.69 -22.14 -31.02
C MET A 481 -16.70 -20.61 -31.17
N ALA A 482 -16.87 -20.09 -32.39
CA ALA A 482 -17.06 -18.66 -32.64
C ALA A 482 -18.30 -18.10 -31.90
N ALA A 483 -19.41 -18.85 -31.89
CA ALA A 483 -20.62 -18.46 -31.16
C ALA A 483 -20.43 -18.42 -29.63
N LYS A 484 -19.57 -19.28 -29.08
CA LYS A 484 -19.20 -19.22 -27.66
C LYS A 484 -18.43 -17.93 -27.34
N CYS A 485 -17.48 -17.54 -28.20
CA CYS A 485 -16.75 -16.28 -28.07
C CYS A 485 -17.70 -15.07 -28.14
N GLU A 486 -18.55 -15.02 -29.15
CA GLU A 486 -19.56 -13.96 -29.35
C GLU A 486 -20.47 -13.81 -28.13
N ARG A 487 -20.97 -14.92 -27.59
CA ARG A 487 -21.77 -14.93 -26.35
C ARG A 487 -20.99 -14.36 -25.17
N ASN A 488 -19.75 -14.79 -24.97
CA ASN A 488 -18.93 -14.37 -23.84
C ASN A 488 -18.58 -12.88 -23.93
N GLU A 489 -18.24 -12.38 -25.12
CA GLU A 489 -18.03 -10.95 -25.43
C GLU A 489 -19.25 -10.13 -25.02
N TYR A 490 -20.47 -10.57 -25.38
CA TYR A 490 -21.69 -9.90 -24.94
C TYR A 490 -21.84 -9.87 -23.42
N TYR A 491 -21.63 -10.98 -22.71
CA TYR A 491 -21.83 -11.02 -21.26
C TYR A 491 -20.86 -10.13 -20.47
N VAL A 492 -19.65 -9.93 -21.00
CA VAL A 492 -18.66 -9.00 -20.44
C VAL A 492 -19.07 -7.55 -20.71
N ASN A 493 -19.49 -7.25 -21.94
CA ASN A 493 -19.72 -5.87 -22.39
C ASN A 493 -21.17 -5.37 -22.30
N ARG A 494 -22.16 -6.21 -21.98
CA ARG A 494 -23.60 -5.85 -21.94
C ARG A 494 -23.96 -4.73 -20.96
N TRP A 495 -23.03 -4.37 -20.09
CA TRP A 495 -23.19 -3.28 -19.12
C TRP A 495 -22.76 -1.92 -19.67
N GLN A 496 -22.05 -1.91 -20.80
CA GLN A 496 -21.68 -0.70 -21.53
C GLN A 496 -22.86 -0.26 -22.40
N GLU A 497 -23.03 1.05 -22.53
CA GLU A 497 -24.13 1.65 -23.28
C GLU A 497 -24.01 1.30 -24.77
N GLY A 498 -25.10 0.82 -25.37
CA GLY A 498 -25.16 0.53 -26.80
C GLY A 498 -24.57 -0.81 -27.23
N THR A 499 -24.11 -1.67 -26.32
CA THR A 499 -23.60 -3.01 -26.67
C THR A 499 -24.71 -3.89 -27.27
N PRO A 500 -24.63 -4.26 -28.56
CA PRO A 500 -25.65 -5.11 -29.18
C PRO A 500 -25.50 -6.56 -28.69
N GLN A 501 -26.63 -7.25 -28.51
CA GLN A 501 -26.62 -8.71 -28.40
C GLN A 501 -26.72 -9.30 -29.81
N THR A 502 -25.61 -9.84 -30.30
CA THR A 502 -25.58 -10.55 -31.59
C THR A 502 -25.68 -12.05 -31.40
N PHE A 503 -26.19 -12.73 -32.42
CA PHE A 503 -26.31 -14.18 -32.46
C PHE A 503 -25.89 -14.72 -33.83
N ASP A 504 -24.96 -14.04 -34.50
CA ASP A 504 -24.65 -14.25 -35.91
C ASP A 504 -24.14 -15.68 -36.15
N ASN A 505 -23.25 -16.16 -35.29
CA ASN A 505 -22.73 -17.52 -35.41
C ASN A 505 -23.76 -18.58 -35.01
N PHE A 506 -24.66 -18.30 -34.05
CA PHE A 506 -25.74 -19.24 -33.74
C PHE A 506 -26.81 -19.30 -34.84
N ASN A 507 -27.12 -18.17 -35.49
CA ASN A 507 -27.97 -18.12 -36.67
C ASN A 507 -27.38 -18.92 -37.82
N LEU A 508 -26.08 -18.73 -38.08
CA LEU A 508 -25.37 -19.49 -39.11
C LEU A 508 -25.37 -21.01 -38.83
N LEU A 509 -25.24 -21.41 -37.56
CA LEU A 509 -25.39 -22.81 -37.15
C LEU A 509 -26.75 -23.40 -37.51
N LEU A 510 -27.84 -22.68 -37.25
CA LEU A 510 -29.19 -23.12 -37.57
C LEU A 510 -29.43 -23.19 -39.08
N GLN A 511 -29.00 -22.16 -39.81
CA GLN A 511 -29.31 -22.00 -41.23
C GLN A 511 -28.48 -22.92 -42.13
N SER A 512 -27.22 -23.18 -41.78
CA SER A 512 -26.27 -23.84 -42.68
C SER A 512 -25.78 -25.21 -42.19
N TYR A 513 -26.01 -25.56 -40.92
CA TYR A 513 -25.40 -26.76 -40.33
C TYR A 513 -26.36 -27.66 -39.53
N SER A 514 -27.69 -27.42 -39.57
CA SER A 514 -28.71 -28.21 -38.84
C SER A 514 -28.65 -29.72 -39.11
N GLU A 515 -28.33 -30.10 -40.35
CA GLU A 515 -28.28 -31.48 -40.81
C GLU A 515 -26.98 -32.22 -40.43
N THR A 516 -26.01 -31.52 -39.81
CA THR A 516 -24.74 -32.15 -39.43
C THR A 516 -24.89 -32.99 -38.15
N PRO A 517 -24.25 -34.18 -38.06
CA PRO A 517 -24.20 -34.96 -36.81
C PRO A 517 -23.64 -34.16 -35.62
N VAL A 518 -22.72 -33.24 -35.90
CA VAL A 518 -22.09 -32.40 -34.88
C VAL A 518 -23.08 -31.39 -34.30
N PHE A 519 -24.01 -30.85 -35.11
CA PHE A 519 -25.08 -29.97 -34.62
C PHE A 519 -25.98 -30.66 -33.59
N GLN A 520 -26.35 -31.92 -33.83
CA GLN A 520 -27.16 -32.70 -32.88
C GLN A 520 -26.44 -32.88 -31.54
N LYS A 521 -25.12 -33.08 -31.56
CA LYS A 521 -24.30 -33.10 -30.37
C LYS A 521 -24.31 -31.75 -29.63
N PHE A 522 -24.25 -30.63 -30.35
CA PHE A 522 -24.30 -29.30 -29.75
C PHE A 522 -25.64 -29.03 -29.06
N ILE A 523 -26.76 -29.43 -29.67
CA ILE A 523 -28.09 -29.32 -29.06
C ILE A 523 -28.20 -30.20 -27.80
N ALA A 524 -27.62 -31.40 -27.82
CA ALA A 524 -27.65 -32.31 -26.68
C ALA A 524 -26.82 -31.79 -25.49
N GLU A 525 -25.65 -31.21 -25.74
CA GLU A 525 -24.68 -30.87 -24.70
C GLU A 525 -24.74 -29.40 -24.26
N CYS A 526 -25.10 -28.45 -25.14
CA CYS A 526 -25.14 -27.03 -24.83
C CYS A 526 -26.57 -26.52 -24.56
N ARG A 527 -26.94 -26.40 -23.28
CA ARG A 527 -28.26 -25.89 -22.86
C ARG A 527 -28.58 -24.50 -23.41
N TYR A 528 -27.58 -23.62 -23.50
CA TYR A 528 -27.76 -22.26 -24.02
C TYR A 528 -28.14 -22.30 -25.50
N PHE A 529 -27.39 -23.06 -26.31
CA PHE A 529 -27.65 -23.18 -27.74
C PHE A 529 -28.97 -23.89 -28.01
N ARG A 530 -29.30 -24.95 -27.26
CA ARG A 530 -30.62 -25.59 -27.32
C ARG A 530 -31.76 -24.62 -27.02
N ALA A 531 -31.61 -23.78 -26.00
CA ALA A 531 -32.64 -22.78 -25.67
C ALA A 531 -32.78 -21.71 -26.77
N TYR A 532 -31.67 -21.33 -27.41
CA TYR A 532 -31.68 -20.43 -28.56
C TYR A 532 -32.41 -21.06 -29.77
N ALA A 533 -32.04 -22.29 -30.13
CA ALA A 533 -32.61 -23.04 -31.25
C ALA A 533 -34.10 -23.41 -31.11
N LEU A 534 -34.69 -23.27 -29.92
CA LEU A 534 -36.13 -23.48 -29.67
C LEU A 534 -36.96 -22.19 -29.79
N ARG A 535 -36.32 -21.03 -29.89
CA ARG A 535 -36.99 -19.72 -30.03
C ARG A 535 -37.24 -19.33 -31.47
N GLU A 536 -36.32 -19.73 -32.35
CA GLU A 536 -36.45 -19.72 -33.81
C GLU A 536 -37.25 -20.95 -34.26
#